data_AF-A0A931VAL4-F1
#
_entry.id   AF-A0A931VAL4-F1
#
_cell.length_a   1.000
_cell.length_b   1.000
_cell.length_c   1.000
_cell.angle_alpha   90.00
_cell.angle_beta   90.00
_cell.angle_gamma   90.00
#
_symmetry.space_group_name_H-M   'P 1'
#
loop_
_entity.id
_entity.type
_entity.pdbx_description
1 polymer ?
#
loop_
_entity_poly.entity_id
_entity_poly.type
_entity_poly.pdbx_seq_one_letter_code
_entity_poly.pdbx_strand_id
1 'polypeptide(L)'
;MIKPCLSLFIVAAIMARALAPAEAAGEYLAIKANGSSGVVTSSVSSGISVTIEINAGDYTGQSADWWILAETAGAWYYYDLSAGFTAGFTVTYEGPLQSLSSYEVFQASLPAGTYNFFSALIPFPTANSTWRRWCMSP
;
A
#
# COMPACT_ATOMS: atom_id res chain seq x y z
N MET A 1 -6.50 -31.29 -11.12
CA MET A 1 -5.69 -30.35 -10.32
C MET A 1 -5.62 -29.04 -11.10
N ILE A 2 -6.52 -28.11 -10.82
CA ILE A 2 -6.64 -26.84 -11.53
C ILE A 2 -6.73 -25.77 -10.45
N LYS A 3 -5.67 -24.96 -10.32
CA LYS A 3 -5.62 -23.73 -9.52
C LYS A 3 -5.70 -22.56 -10.49
N PRO A 4 -6.81 -21.81 -10.54
CA PRO A 4 -6.74 -20.52 -11.23
C PRO A 4 -7.51 -19.39 -10.51
N CYS A 5 -7.07 -18.16 -10.81
CA CYS A 5 -7.88 -16.93 -10.82
C CYS A 5 -8.05 -16.06 -9.55
N LEU A 6 -7.17 -16.13 -8.53
CA LEU A 6 -7.21 -15.12 -7.43
C LEU A 6 -6.39 -13.84 -7.72
N SER A 7 -5.39 -13.91 -8.60
CA SER A 7 -4.32 -12.89 -8.68
C SER A 7 -4.65 -11.61 -9.47
N LEU A 8 -5.67 -11.57 -10.33
CA LEU A 8 -5.87 -10.45 -11.26
C LEU A 8 -7.01 -9.49 -10.82
N PHE A 9 -8.03 -9.99 -10.14
CA PHE A 9 -9.18 -9.18 -9.69
C PHE A 9 -8.87 -8.35 -8.44
N ILE A 10 -7.99 -8.83 -7.55
CA ILE A 10 -7.57 -8.10 -6.35
C ILE A 10 -6.74 -6.87 -6.75
N VAL A 11 -5.83 -7.01 -7.72
CA VAL A 11 -5.01 -5.91 -8.24
C VAL A 11 -5.88 -4.83 -8.90
N ALA A 12 -6.89 -5.21 -9.68
CA ALA A 12 -7.81 -4.24 -10.30
C ALA A 12 -8.66 -3.47 -9.28
N ALA A 13 -9.09 -4.12 -8.19
CA ALA A 13 -9.81 -3.45 -7.10
C ALA A 13 -8.90 -2.56 -6.23
N ILE A 14 -7.64 -2.95 -6.02
CA ILE A 14 -6.61 -2.12 -5.37
C ILE A 14 -6.34 -0.86 -6.21
N MET A 15 -6.16 -1.01 -7.52
CA MET A 15 -5.95 0.12 -8.44
C MET A 15 -7.19 1.03 -8.55
N ALA A 16 -8.40 0.46 -8.56
CA ALA A 16 -9.65 1.24 -8.58
C ALA A 16 -9.88 2.03 -7.27
N ARG A 17 -9.37 1.52 -6.13
CA ARG A 17 -9.49 2.18 -4.83
C ARG A 17 -8.36 3.17 -4.54
N ALA A 18 -7.18 2.99 -5.15
CA ALA A 18 -6.09 3.96 -5.15
C ALA A 18 -6.40 5.25 -5.96
N LEU A 19 -7.47 5.24 -6.77
CA LEU A 19 -7.96 6.39 -7.54
C LEU A 19 -9.22 7.05 -6.93
N ALA A 20 -9.74 6.55 -5.81
CA ALA A 20 -10.82 7.24 -5.11
C ALA A 20 -10.24 8.48 -4.41
N PRO A 21 -10.89 9.66 -4.49
CA PRO A 21 -10.49 10.79 -3.66
C PRO A 21 -10.53 10.35 -2.19
N ALA A 22 -9.45 10.60 -1.47
CA ALA A 22 -9.29 10.27 -0.05
C ALA A 22 -10.33 11.03 0.78
N GLU A 23 -11.55 10.52 0.84
CA GLU A 23 -12.64 11.10 1.61
C GLU A 23 -12.90 10.19 2.81
N ALA A 24 -12.17 10.50 3.89
CA ALA A 24 -12.57 10.29 5.28
C ALA A 24 -12.98 8.87 5.75
N ALA A 25 -12.38 7.81 5.23
CA ALA A 25 -12.18 6.60 6.05
C ALA A 25 -10.85 6.79 6.78
N GLY A 26 -10.83 6.77 8.12
CA GLY A 26 -9.61 6.96 8.90
C GLY A 26 -8.46 6.17 8.30
N GLU A 27 -7.42 6.85 7.82
CA GLU A 27 -6.29 6.21 7.17
C GLU A 27 -5.55 5.38 8.22
N TYR A 28 -5.93 4.11 8.35
CA TYR A 28 -5.25 3.15 9.22
C TYR A 28 -3.78 2.96 8.81
N LEU A 29 -3.44 3.30 7.58
CA LEU A 29 -2.08 3.39 7.05
C LEU A 29 -1.95 4.71 6.27
N ALA A 30 -1.15 5.62 6.79
CA ALA A 30 -0.82 6.90 6.16
C ALA A 30 0.58 6.83 5.53
N ILE A 31 0.75 7.48 4.38
CA ILE A 31 2.05 7.68 3.73
C ILE A 31 2.30 9.17 3.55
N LYS A 32 3.53 9.61 3.86
CA LYS A 32 3.93 11.02 3.83
C LYS A 32 5.26 11.19 3.15
N ALA A 33 5.35 12.11 2.20
CA ALA A 33 6.61 12.59 1.64
C ALA A 33 7.00 13.89 2.35
N ASN A 34 8.19 13.95 2.92
CA ASN A 34 8.69 15.10 3.70
C ASN A 34 7.67 15.61 4.74
N GLY A 35 6.92 14.70 5.36
CA GLY A 35 5.88 15.00 6.34
C GLY A 35 4.49 15.38 5.78
N SER A 36 4.31 15.42 4.46
CA SER A 36 3.05 15.76 3.79
C SER A 36 2.41 14.55 3.10
N SER A 37 1.11 14.34 3.29
CA SER A 37 0.32 13.30 2.60
C SER A 37 -0.11 13.70 1.18
N GLY A 38 0.20 14.92 0.74
CA GLY A 38 -0.15 15.44 -0.58
C GLY A 38 1.02 15.49 -1.55
N VAL A 39 0.82 16.18 -2.67
CA VAL A 39 1.89 16.44 -3.65
C VAL A 39 2.99 17.28 -3.00
N VAL A 40 4.24 16.83 -3.13
CA VAL A 40 5.43 17.54 -2.65
C VAL A 40 6.35 17.83 -3.82
N THR A 41 6.68 19.11 -4.00
CA THR A 41 7.70 19.55 -4.96
C THR A 41 9.02 19.76 -4.21
N SER A 42 10.08 19.11 -4.66
CA SER A 42 11.43 19.24 -4.08
C SER A 42 12.46 19.45 -5.18
N SER A 43 13.60 20.07 -4.85
CA SER A 43 14.73 20.17 -5.79
C SER A 43 15.53 18.87 -5.81
N VAL A 44 16.22 18.60 -6.91
CA VAL A 44 16.99 17.36 -7.13
C VAL A 44 18.08 17.14 -6.07
N SER A 45 18.62 18.22 -5.51
CA SER A 45 19.63 18.17 -4.44
C SER A 45 19.03 17.97 -3.05
N SER A 46 17.74 18.24 -2.88
CA SER A 46 17.05 18.07 -1.60
C SER A 46 16.62 16.61 -1.45
N GLY A 47 17.03 15.97 -0.36
CA GLY A 47 16.58 14.62 -0.05
C GLY A 47 15.05 14.55 0.07
N ILE A 48 14.48 13.45 -0.39
CA ILE A 48 13.10 13.04 -0.12
C ILE A 48 13.15 11.99 0.98
N SER A 49 12.39 12.22 2.05
CA SER A 49 12.07 11.23 3.07
C SER A 49 10.62 10.81 2.90
N VAL A 50 10.36 9.52 2.75
CA VAL A 50 9.01 8.95 2.73
C VAL A 50 8.82 8.14 4.00
N THR A 51 7.79 8.49 4.76
CA THR A 51 7.42 7.79 5.98
C THR A 51 6.04 7.17 5.86
N ILE A 52 5.83 6.10 6.60
CA ILE A 52 4.52 5.51 6.82
C ILE A 52 4.16 5.50 8.30
N GLU A 53 2.87 5.51 8.59
CA GLU A 53 2.35 5.35 9.95
C GLU A 53 1.13 4.46 9.91
N ILE A 54 1.02 3.53 10.86
CA ILE A 54 -0.14 2.66 11.00
C ILE A 54 -0.80 2.90 12.34
N ASN A 55 -2.08 3.23 12.33
CA ASN A 55 -2.91 3.24 13.53
C ASN A 55 -3.86 2.06 13.45
N ALA A 56 -3.53 0.95 14.12
CA ALA A 56 -4.32 -0.27 14.05
C ALA A 56 -5.67 -0.16 14.80
N GLY A 57 -5.76 0.68 15.83
CA GLY A 57 -6.94 0.82 16.67
C GLY A 57 -7.54 -0.53 17.08
N ASP A 58 -8.85 -0.66 16.89
CA ASP A 58 -9.61 -1.88 17.20
C ASP A 58 -9.30 -3.08 16.30
N TYR A 59 -8.55 -2.87 15.20
CA TYR A 59 -8.12 -3.92 14.29
C TYR A 59 -6.78 -4.55 14.69
N THR A 60 -6.18 -4.11 15.80
CA THR A 60 -4.94 -4.70 16.33
C THR A 60 -5.06 -6.22 16.48
N GLY A 61 -4.08 -6.95 15.92
CA GLY A 61 -4.04 -8.41 15.93
C GLY A 61 -4.88 -9.10 14.85
N GLN A 62 -5.73 -8.36 14.11
CA GLN A 62 -6.45 -8.92 12.96
C GLN A 62 -5.52 -9.09 11.77
N SER A 63 -5.72 -10.14 10.97
CA SER A 63 -4.91 -10.33 9.77
C SER A 63 -5.23 -9.25 8.74
N ALA A 64 -4.23 -8.67 8.08
CA ALA A 64 -4.42 -7.69 7.03
C ALA A 64 -3.30 -7.77 5.98
N ASP A 65 -3.62 -7.36 4.75
CA ASP A 65 -2.62 -7.13 3.70
C ASP A 65 -2.20 -5.68 3.71
N TRP A 66 -0.88 -5.46 3.76
CA TRP A 66 -0.26 -4.13 3.72
C TRP A 66 0.46 -3.98 2.41
N TRP A 67 0.17 -2.90 1.71
CA TRP A 67 0.77 -2.58 0.43
C TRP A 67 1.47 -1.25 0.55
N ILE A 68 2.75 -1.21 0.21
CA ILE A 68 3.50 0.03 0.00
C ILE A 68 4.11 -0.09 -1.38
N LEU A 69 3.70 0.79 -2.27
CA LEU A 69 4.09 0.77 -3.67
C LEU A 69 4.69 2.11 -4.05
N ALA A 70 5.63 2.07 -4.99
CA ALA A 70 6.08 3.25 -5.70
C ALA A 70 5.94 3.04 -7.21
N GLU A 71 5.63 4.11 -7.91
CA GLU A 71 5.61 4.13 -9.37
C GLU A 71 6.42 5.34 -9.86
N THR A 72 7.28 5.08 -10.85
CA THR A 72 7.98 6.13 -11.56
C THR A 72 8.22 5.71 -13.00
N ALA A 73 7.93 6.62 -13.93
CA ALA A 73 8.11 6.41 -15.37
C ALA A 73 7.48 5.10 -15.91
N GLY A 74 6.36 4.66 -15.34
CA GLY A 74 5.64 3.44 -15.71
C GLY A 74 6.16 2.15 -15.07
N ALA A 75 7.22 2.21 -14.25
CA ALA A 75 7.76 1.07 -13.53
C ALA A 75 7.22 1.02 -12.09
N TRP A 76 6.80 -0.17 -11.67
CA TRP A 76 6.29 -0.43 -10.33
C TRP A 76 7.37 -1.04 -9.42
N TYR A 77 7.33 -0.61 -8.17
CA TYR A 77 8.16 -1.11 -7.09
C TYR A 77 7.27 -1.39 -5.89
N TYR A 78 7.57 -2.46 -5.16
CA TYR A 78 6.96 -2.74 -3.87
C TYR A 78 8.00 -2.58 -2.77
N TYR A 79 7.56 -2.22 -1.58
CA TYR A 79 8.46 -2.20 -0.43
C TYR A 79 8.63 -3.62 0.11
N ASP A 80 9.85 -4.13 0.03
CA ASP A 80 10.28 -5.36 0.69
C ASP A 80 10.83 -5.02 2.08
N LEU A 81 10.36 -5.70 3.13
CA LEU A 81 10.77 -5.41 4.51
C LEU A 81 12.28 -5.65 4.77
N SER A 82 12.94 -6.45 3.94
CA SER A 82 14.37 -6.77 4.08
C SER A 82 15.27 -5.97 3.13
N ALA A 83 14.76 -5.62 1.95
CA ALA A 83 15.56 -5.01 0.87
C ALA A 83 15.15 -3.57 0.51
N GLY A 84 14.02 -3.08 1.03
CA GLY A 84 13.43 -1.80 0.63
C GLY A 84 12.73 -1.89 -0.72
N PHE A 85 12.64 -0.76 -1.44
CA PHE A 85 11.93 -0.72 -2.73
C PHE A 85 12.58 -1.63 -3.78
N THR A 86 11.82 -2.65 -4.17
CA THR A 86 12.22 -3.69 -5.12
C THR A 86 11.29 -3.67 -6.31
N ALA A 87 11.83 -3.90 -7.52
CA ALA A 87 11.02 -3.89 -8.74
C ALA A 87 9.93 -4.98 -8.68
N GLY A 88 8.71 -4.60 -9.04
CA GLY A 88 7.56 -5.51 -9.04
C GLY A 88 6.31 -4.91 -8.41
N PHE A 89 5.31 -5.76 -8.22
CA PHE A 89 4.02 -5.39 -7.66
C PHE A 89 3.51 -6.56 -6.82
N THR A 90 3.70 -6.49 -5.51
CA THR A 90 3.25 -7.51 -4.57
C THR A 90 3.01 -6.88 -3.20
N VAL A 91 2.33 -7.64 -2.33
CA VAL A 91 2.08 -7.25 -0.94
C VAL A 91 3.41 -7.07 -0.19
N THR A 92 3.49 -6.04 0.66
CA THR A 92 4.64 -5.79 1.53
C THR A 92 4.63 -6.73 2.72
N TYR A 93 3.46 -6.92 3.32
CA TYR A 93 3.28 -7.79 4.48
C TYR A 93 1.85 -8.31 4.56
N GLU A 94 1.70 -9.61 4.85
CA GLU A 94 0.43 -10.24 5.20
C GLU A 94 0.56 -10.78 6.63
N GLY A 95 -0.28 -10.30 7.55
CA GLY A 95 -0.24 -10.77 8.92
C GLY A 95 -1.00 -9.90 9.92
N PRO A 96 -0.82 -10.16 11.23
CA PRO A 96 -1.50 -9.42 12.29
C PRO A 96 -1.18 -7.93 12.26
N LEU A 97 -2.23 -7.11 12.27
CA LEU A 97 -2.11 -5.66 12.27
C LEU A 97 -1.51 -5.18 13.58
N GLN A 98 -0.49 -4.33 13.50
CA GLN A 98 0.10 -3.66 14.65
C GLN A 98 0.25 -2.17 14.32
N SER A 99 0.03 -1.33 15.33
CA SER A 99 0.31 0.09 15.19
C SER A 99 1.80 0.30 14.99
N LEU A 100 2.14 1.16 14.03
CA LEU A 100 3.49 1.52 13.67
C LEU A 100 3.57 3.04 13.74
N SER A 101 4.38 3.56 14.67
CA SER A 101 4.75 4.98 14.65
C SER A 101 5.50 5.30 13.37
N SER A 102 5.48 6.57 12.93
CA SER A 102 6.21 7.06 11.75
C SER A 102 7.53 6.32 11.50
N TYR A 103 7.56 5.52 10.44
CA TYR A 103 8.69 4.69 10.03
C TYR A 103 9.16 5.12 8.65
N GLU A 104 10.46 5.37 8.49
CA GLU A 104 11.04 5.80 7.23
C GLU A 104 11.24 4.59 6.30
N VAL A 105 10.54 4.60 5.16
CA VAL A 105 10.63 3.56 4.14
C VAL A 105 11.55 3.95 2.99
N PHE A 106 11.85 5.24 2.85
CA PHE A 106 12.75 5.73 1.83
C PHE A 106 13.40 7.04 2.24
N GLN A 107 14.70 7.15 2.00
CA GLN A 107 15.43 8.40 2.15
C GLN A 107 16.53 8.49 1.10
N ALA A 108 16.37 9.38 0.12
CA ALA A 108 17.43 9.67 -0.84
C ALA A 108 17.16 10.96 -1.60
N SER A 109 18.20 11.51 -2.23
CA SER A 109 18.03 12.45 -3.33
C SER A 109 17.62 11.68 -4.59
N LEU A 110 16.52 12.12 -5.20
CA LEU A 110 15.97 11.50 -6.41
C LEU A 110 16.32 12.35 -7.65
N PRO A 111 16.62 11.73 -8.79
CA PRO A 111 16.70 12.44 -10.07
C PRO A 111 15.40 13.19 -10.39
N ALA A 112 15.49 14.23 -11.22
CA ALA A 112 14.31 14.96 -11.68
C ALA A 112 13.28 14.02 -12.33
N GLY A 113 12.06 14.02 -11.81
CA GLY A 113 10.99 13.15 -12.26
C GLY A 113 9.77 13.20 -11.34
N THR A 114 8.71 12.52 -11.76
CA THR A 114 7.53 12.29 -10.93
C THR A 114 7.63 10.90 -10.30
N TYR A 115 7.40 10.86 -8.99
CA TYR A 115 7.40 9.62 -8.20
C TYR A 115 6.09 9.59 -7.44
N ASN A 116 5.34 8.52 -7.62
CA ASN A 116 4.09 8.30 -6.92
C ASN A 116 4.34 7.25 -5.84
N PHE A 117 3.93 7.54 -4.61
CA PHE A 117 3.98 6.57 -3.51
C PHE A 117 2.56 6.28 -3.07
N PHE A 118 2.26 5.00 -2.86
CA PHE A 118 0.93 4.52 -2.50
C PHE A 118 1.02 3.64 -1.27
N SER A 119 0.00 3.74 -0.42
CA SER A 119 -0.19 2.84 0.70
C SER A 119 -1.62 2.32 0.73
N ALA A 120 -1.79 1.02 1.00
CA ALA A 120 -3.11 0.44 1.19
C ALA A 120 -3.11 -0.58 2.33
N LEU A 121 -4.19 -0.58 3.10
CA LEU A 121 -4.46 -1.55 4.15
C LEU A 121 -5.77 -2.28 3.87
N ILE A 122 -5.73 -3.62 3.89
CA ILE A 122 -6.88 -4.48 3.61
C ILE A 122 -7.04 -5.50 4.75
N PRO A 123 -7.91 -5.25 5.76
CA PRO A 123 -8.14 -6.19 6.86
C PRO A 123 -9.00 -7.41 6.46
N PHE A 124 -8.69 -8.58 7.06
CA PHE A 124 -9.46 -9.82 7.01
C PHE A 124 -10.15 -10.11 8.36
N PRO A 125 -11.37 -10.68 8.36
CA PRO A 125 -12.41 -10.57 7.35
C PRO A 125 -13.15 -9.25 7.60
N THR A 126 -13.35 -8.41 6.60
CA THR A 126 -14.37 -7.36 6.74
C THR A 126 -15.72 -8.04 6.95
N ALA A 127 -16.17 -8.09 8.20
CA ALA A 127 -17.49 -8.55 8.59
C ALA A 127 -18.51 -7.57 7.98
N ASN A 128 -19.01 -7.95 6.79
CA ASN A 128 -20.14 -7.43 6.00
C ASN A 128 -19.78 -7.14 4.53
N SER A 129 -18.90 -7.93 3.92
CA SER A 129 -19.01 -8.15 2.48
C SER A 129 -19.64 -9.52 2.24
N THR A 130 -20.92 -9.51 1.88
CA THR A 130 -21.69 -10.68 1.43
C THR A 130 -21.16 -11.15 0.08
N TRP A 131 -19.90 -11.56 0.00
CA TRP A 131 -19.41 -12.33 -1.15
C TRP A 131 -20.01 -13.73 -1.03
N ARG A 132 -21.19 -13.92 -1.61
CA ARG A 132 -21.68 -15.25 -1.94
C ARG A 132 -20.64 -15.90 -2.83
N ARG A 133 -19.97 -16.88 -2.26
CA ARG A 133 -19.19 -17.90 -2.94
C ARG A 133 -20.09 -18.54 -4.01
N TRP A 134 -20.03 -18.03 -5.25
CA TRP A 134 -20.46 -18.80 -6.41
C TRP A 134 -19.40 -19.85 -6.69
N CYS A 135 -19.43 -20.93 -5.91
CA CYS A 135 -18.89 -22.19 -6.40
C CYS A 135 -19.87 -22.69 -7.46
N MET A 136 -19.56 -22.45 -8.73
CA MET A 136 -20.02 -23.37 -9.76
C MET A 136 -18.94 -24.42 -9.93
N SER A 137 -19.26 -25.63 -9.46
CA SER A 137 -18.69 -26.88 -9.96
C SER A 137 -19.86 -27.85 -10.15
N PRO A 138 -19.84 -28.75 -11.15
CA PRO A 138 -18.94 -28.85 -12.31
C PRO A 138 -19.49 -28.16 -13.57
#